data_AF-A0A2N0PNJ0-F1
#
_entry.id   AF-A0A2N0PNJ0-F1
#
_cell.length_a   1.000
_cell.length_b   1.000
_cell.length_c   1.000
_cell.angle_alpha   90.00
_cell.angle_beta   90.00
_cell.angle_gamma   90.00
#
_symmetry.space_group_name_H-M   'P 1'
#
loop_
_entity.id
_entity.type
_entity.pdbx_description
1 polymer ?
#
loop_
_entity_poly.entity_id
_entity_poly.type
_entity_poly.pdbx_seq_one_letter_code
_entity_poly.pdbx_strand_id
1 'polypeptide(L)'
;METQTNIHSGVFGVIAYIDPKRLENYFYEYNEKSDIYSLGVLMWELSSGRSPFADEYINHLTFDLISGRREKPVSDTGMPDEYLKLYTLCWDPEPNKRPSISQVFSKLVKLGRAMSIQDFQDIKCEDDDMQGINIYLAILKFILKKIY
;
A
#
# COMPACT_ATOMS: atom_id res chain seq x y z
N MET A 1 -7.45 40.32 8.16
CA MET A 1 -7.57 39.26 7.14
C MET A 1 -6.61 38.17 7.56
N GLU A 2 -7.09 37.25 8.37
CA GLU A 2 -6.26 36.23 9.03
C GLU A 2 -5.97 35.12 8.03
N THR A 3 -4.68 34.79 7.90
CA THR A 3 -4.16 33.69 7.10
C THR A 3 -4.66 32.37 7.67
N GLN A 4 -5.51 31.66 6.93
CA GLN A 4 -5.83 30.26 7.20
C GLN A 4 -4.54 29.46 7.09
N THR A 5 -3.98 29.10 8.24
CA THR A 5 -2.82 28.23 8.36
C THR A 5 -3.16 26.85 7.84
N ASN A 6 -2.20 26.30 7.12
CA ASN A 6 -2.26 25.10 6.30
C ASN A 6 -2.13 23.84 7.19
N ILE A 7 -3.08 23.63 8.11
CA ILE A 7 -3.06 22.53 9.08
C ILE A 7 -3.80 21.27 8.57
N HIS A 8 -4.42 21.36 7.39
CA HIS A 8 -5.25 20.28 6.90
C HIS A 8 -4.38 19.14 6.33
N SER A 9 -3.54 19.37 5.30
CA SER A 9 -2.96 18.32 4.42
C SER A 9 -2.45 17.01 5.07
N GLY A 10 -1.87 17.07 6.27
CA GLY A 10 -1.33 15.89 6.98
C GLY A 10 -2.38 14.87 7.44
N VAL A 11 -3.62 15.27 7.74
CA VAL A 11 -4.69 14.34 8.17
C VAL A 11 -5.43 13.72 6.97
N PHE A 12 -5.43 14.42 5.82
CA PHE A 12 -6.13 14.04 4.57
C PHE A 12 -5.48 12.82 3.94
N GLY A 13 -4.15 12.82 3.87
CA GLY A 13 -3.39 11.71 3.31
C GLY A 13 -3.62 10.40 4.07
N VAL A 14 -3.87 10.46 5.39
CA VAL A 14 -3.96 9.27 6.23
C VAL A 14 -5.23 8.45 5.97
N ILE A 15 -6.36 9.09 5.64
CA ILE A 15 -7.65 8.40 5.46
C ILE A 15 -7.59 7.34 4.35
N ALA A 16 -6.85 7.62 3.28
CA ALA A 16 -6.68 6.66 2.18
C ALA A 16 -6.06 5.33 2.63
N TYR A 17 -5.23 5.37 3.67
CA TYR A 17 -4.57 4.20 4.25
C TYR A 17 -5.43 3.49 5.30
N ILE A 18 -6.53 4.08 5.78
CA ILE A 18 -7.38 3.46 6.80
C ILE A 18 -8.24 2.36 6.16
N ASP A 19 -8.30 1.18 6.80
CA ASP A 19 -9.16 0.07 6.37
C ASP A 19 -10.62 0.55 6.23
N PRO A 20 -11.27 0.39 5.06
CA PRO A 20 -12.65 0.77 4.85
C PRO A 20 -13.61 0.12 5.84
N LYS A 21 -13.28 -1.07 6.40
CA LYS A 21 -14.08 -1.70 7.46
C LYS A 21 -14.06 -0.92 8.76
N ARG A 22 -12.94 -0.27 9.09
CA ARG A 22 -12.84 0.65 10.23
C ARG A 22 -13.63 1.94 9.98
N LEU A 23 -13.62 2.44 8.74
CA LEU A 23 -14.40 3.62 8.35
C LEU A 23 -15.92 3.34 8.39
N GLU A 24 -16.33 2.15 7.97
CA GLU A 24 -17.72 1.68 7.99
C GLU A 24 -18.20 1.41 9.42
N ASN A 25 -17.37 0.79 10.25
CA ASN A 25 -17.72 0.38 11.61
C ASN A 25 -16.64 0.79 12.61
N TYR A 26 -16.96 1.76 13.47
CA TYR A 26 -16.05 2.24 14.52
C TYR A 26 -15.70 1.17 15.59
N PHE A 27 -16.44 0.07 15.67
CA PHE A 27 -16.12 -1.07 16.54
C PHE A 27 -15.23 -2.12 15.87
N TYR A 28 -14.96 -2.00 14.56
CA TYR A 28 -14.00 -2.88 13.89
C TYR A 28 -12.59 -2.57 14.39
N GLU A 29 -11.98 -3.52 15.09
CA GLU A 29 -10.62 -3.38 15.59
C GLU A 29 -9.61 -3.54 14.45
N TYR A 30 -8.57 -2.73 14.47
CA TYR A 30 -7.45 -2.91 13.56
C TYR A 30 -6.80 -4.27 13.81
N ASN A 31 -6.52 -4.97 12.73
CA ASN A 31 -5.92 -6.30 12.72
C ASN A 31 -4.88 -6.38 11.60
N GLU A 32 -4.24 -7.54 11.46
CA GLU A 32 -3.22 -7.74 10.42
C GLU A 32 -3.75 -7.49 9.00
N LYS A 33 -5.05 -7.71 8.75
CA LYS A 33 -5.67 -7.42 7.45
C LYS A 33 -5.79 -5.93 7.18
N SER A 34 -5.92 -5.13 8.23
CA SER A 34 -5.93 -3.67 8.13
C SER A 34 -4.54 -3.15 7.73
N ASP A 35 -3.48 -3.72 8.30
CA ASP A 35 -2.10 -3.38 7.91
C ASP A 35 -1.81 -3.74 6.44
N ILE A 36 -2.34 -4.88 5.98
CA ILE A 36 -2.22 -5.29 4.56
C ILE A 36 -2.95 -4.32 3.64
N TYR A 37 -4.09 -3.77 4.05
CA TYR A 37 -4.79 -2.73 3.29
C TYR A 37 -3.91 -1.49 3.13
N SER A 38 -3.38 -0.97 4.25
CA SER A 38 -2.48 0.19 4.25
C SER A 38 -1.25 -0.06 3.36
N LEU A 39 -0.68 -1.26 3.41
CA LEU A 39 0.43 -1.68 2.57
C LEU A 39 0.06 -1.68 1.07
N GLY A 40 -1.15 -2.11 0.70
CA GLY A 40 -1.63 -2.05 -0.68
C GLY A 40 -1.71 -0.62 -1.22
N VAL A 41 -2.24 0.31 -0.42
CA VAL A 41 -2.30 1.74 -0.76
C VAL A 41 -0.90 2.33 -0.89
N LEU A 42 0.00 1.99 0.02
CA LEU A 42 1.40 2.40 -0.04
C LEU A 42 2.08 1.87 -1.32
N MET A 43 1.97 0.58 -1.63
CA MET A 43 2.51 0.00 -2.86
C MET A 43 2.01 0.73 -4.12
N TRP A 44 0.74 1.14 -4.13
CA TRP A 44 0.21 1.97 -5.22
C TRP A 44 0.82 3.38 -5.25
N GLU A 45 0.91 4.08 -4.11
CA GLU A 45 1.52 5.41 -4.01
C GLU A 45 2.94 5.38 -4.57
N LEU A 46 3.71 4.36 -4.17
CA LEU A 46 5.08 4.15 -4.64
C LEU A 46 5.16 3.87 -6.14
N SER A 47 4.23 3.07 -6.66
CA SER A 47 4.19 2.80 -8.09
C SER A 47 3.81 4.02 -8.91
N SER A 48 2.89 4.85 -8.39
CA SER A 48 2.32 5.99 -9.10
C SER A 48 3.14 7.26 -8.95
N GLY A 49 3.94 7.38 -7.88
CA GLY A 49 4.62 8.60 -7.48
C GLY A 49 3.66 9.72 -7.03
N ARG A 50 2.39 9.40 -6.73
CA ARG A 50 1.33 10.36 -6.40
C ARG A 50 0.70 10.04 -5.06
N SER A 51 0.32 11.07 -4.31
CA SER A 51 -0.44 10.89 -3.09
C SER A 51 -1.83 10.32 -3.40
N PRO A 52 -2.31 9.30 -2.66
CA PRO A 52 -3.64 8.74 -2.86
C PRO A 52 -4.73 9.79 -2.69
N PHE A 53 -5.63 9.86 -3.67
CA PHE A 53 -6.79 10.75 -3.67
C PHE A 53 -6.44 12.23 -3.44
N ALA A 54 -5.30 12.69 -3.96
CA ALA A 54 -4.76 14.04 -3.72
C ALA A 54 -5.75 15.20 -4.00
N ASP A 55 -6.70 15.00 -4.90
CA ASP A 55 -7.67 16.02 -5.33
C ASP A 55 -9.06 15.89 -4.66
N GLU A 56 -9.23 14.99 -3.68
CA GLU A 56 -10.54 14.66 -3.10
C GLU A 56 -10.80 15.28 -1.73
N TYR A 57 -12.07 15.65 -1.48
CA TYR A 57 -12.53 16.13 -0.17
C TYR A 57 -12.80 14.96 0.78
N ILE A 58 -12.33 15.02 2.04
CA ILE A 58 -12.42 13.93 3.04
C ILE A 58 -13.79 13.29 3.15
N ASN A 59 -14.85 14.10 3.32
CA ASN A 59 -16.17 13.56 3.61
C ASN A 59 -16.66 12.69 2.45
N HIS A 60 -16.38 13.10 1.21
CA HIS A 60 -16.69 12.32 0.02
C HIS A 60 -15.80 11.09 -0.09
N LEU A 61 -14.50 11.24 0.21
CA LEU A 61 -13.54 10.14 0.16
C LEU A 61 -13.91 8.99 1.11
N THR A 62 -14.34 9.28 2.35
CA THR A 62 -14.73 8.22 3.31
C THR A 62 -15.88 7.38 2.77
N PHE A 63 -16.95 8.00 2.27
CA PHE A 63 -18.09 7.29 1.69
C PHE A 63 -17.69 6.49 0.45
N ASP A 64 -16.84 7.06 -0.39
CA ASP A 64 -16.35 6.40 -1.59
C ASP A 64 -15.51 5.16 -1.26
N LEU A 65 -14.60 5.25 -0.29
CA LEU A 65 -13.76 4.13 0.15
C LEU A 65 -14.59 2.98 0.74
N ILE A 66 -15.59 3.30 1.57
CA ILE A 66 -16.56 2.35 2.10
C ILE A 66 -17.35 1.69 0.96
N SER A 67 -17.72 2.46 -0.06
CA SER A 67 -18.42 1.97 -1.26
C SER A 67 -17.53 1.16 -2.22
N GLY A 68 -16.24 0.99 -1.89
CA GLY A 68 -15.31 0.18 -2.66
C GLY A 68 -14.52 0.93 -3.73
N ARG A 69 -14.61 2.28 -3.78
CA ARG A 69 -13.73 3.08 -4.65
C ARG A 69 -12.28 2.81 -4.30
N ARG A 70 -11.45 2.63 -5.33
CA ARG A 70 -9.99 2.50 -5.23
C ARG A 70 -9.35 3.40 -6.28
N GLU A 71 -8.06 3.62 -6.09
CA GLU A 71 -7.25 4.27 -7.10
C GLU A 71 -7.17 3.44 -8.38
N LYS A 72 -6.96 4.13 -9.50
CA LYS A 72 -6.78 3.45 -10.79
C LYS A 72 -5.41 2.76 -10.81
N PRO A 73 -5.35 1.46 -11.15
CA PRO A 73 -4.08 0.77 -11.30
C PRO A 73 -3.19 1.46 -12.34
N VAL A 74 -1.92 1.66 -11.99
CA VAL A 74 -0.96 2.40 -12.82
C VAL A 74 -0.17 1.44 -13.72
N SER A 75 -0.66 1.24 -14.95
CA SER A 75 -0.07 0.30 -15.92
C SER A 75 1.08 0.86 -16.76
N ASP A 76 1.30 2.17 -16.74
CA ASP A 76 2.28 2.88 -17.59
C ASP A 76 3.67 3.06 -16.93
N THR A 77 3.87 2.52 -15.72
CA THR A 77 5.11 2.67 -14.94
C THR A 77 6.22 1.69 -15.31
N GLY A 78 5.94 0.73 -16.19
CA GLY A 78 6.83 -0.40 -16.49
C GLY A 78 6.97 -1.39 -15.32
N MET A 79 6.08 -1.33 -14.33
CA MET A 79 6.00 -2.35 -13.28
C MET A 79 5.37 -3.64 -13.84
N PRO A 80 5.81 -4.83 -13.39
CA PRO A 80 5.17 -6.09 -13.79
C PRO A 80 3.68 -6.13 -13.42
N ASP A 81 2.85 -6.73 -14.26
CA ASP A 81 1.41 -6.92 -14.01
C ASP A 81 1.15 -7.66 -12.69
N GLU A 82 2.06 -8.56 -12.30
CA GLU A 82 1.99 -9.27 -11.03
C GLU A 82 2.13 -8.35 -9.82
N TYR A 83 2.90 -7.26 -9.92
CA TYR A 83 2.98 -6.23 -8.88
C TYR A 83 1.64 -5.48 -8.77
N LEU A 84 1.05 -5.14 -9.93
CA LEU A 84 -0.27 -4.51 -10.02
C LEU A 84 -1.35 -5.37 -9.36
N LYS A 85 -1.37 -6.66 -9.70
CA LYS A 85 -2.27 -7.67 -9.10
C LYS A 85 -2.02 -7.82 -7.60
N LEU A 86 -0.78 -7.70 -7.15
CA LEU A 86 -0.43 -7.86 -5.75
C LEU A 86 -1.00 -6.74 -4.89
N TYR A 87 -0.69 -5.48 -5.19
CA TYR A 87 -1.22 -4.38 -4.35
C TYR A 87 -2.74 -4.27 -4.47
N THR A 88 -3.31 -4.65 -5.63
CA THR A 88 -4.78 -4.66 -5.78
C THR A 88 -5.47 -5.74 -4.94
N LEU A 89 -4.81 -6.87 -4.70
CA LEU A 89 -5.27 -7.87 -3.74
C LEU A 89 -5.12 -7.40 -2.28
N CYS A 90 -4.08 -6.62 -1.98
CA CYS A 90 -3.84 -6.10 -0.63
C CYS A 90 -4.95 -5.15 -0.15
N TRP A 91 -5.52 -4.34 -1.04
CA TRP A 91 -6.59 -3.38 -0.69
C TRP A 91 -8.02 -3.87 -1.01
N ASP A 92 -8.21 -5.18 -1.17
CA ASP A 92 -9.53 -5.77 -1.43
C ASP A 92 -10.55 -5.32 -0.35
N PRO A 93 -11.80 -4.98 -0.73
CA PRO A 93 -12.83 -4.59 0.23
C PRO A 93 -13.11 -5.65 1.29
N GLU A 94 -12.92 -6.93 0.98
CA GLU A 94 -13.11 -8.04 1.91
C GLU A 94 -11.78 -8.40 2.60
N PRO A 95 -11.63 -8.15 3.92
CA PRO A 95 -10.37 -8.41 4.65
C PRO A 95 -9.84 -9.84 4.50
N ASN A 96 -10.74 -10.82 4.41
CA ASN A 96 -10.39 -12.23 4.29
C ASN A 96 -9.74 -12.59 2.95
N LYS A 97 -9.97 -11.80 1.89
CA LYS A 97 -9.34 -12.01 0.58
C LYS A 97 -7.92 -11.44 0.51
N ARG A 98 -7.58 -10.53 1.43
CA ARG A 98 -6.27 -9.91 1.47
C ARG A 98 -5.21 -10.97 1.84
N PRO A 99 -4.06 -11.00 1.17
CA PRO A 99 -2.98 -11.94 1.47
C PRO A 99 -2.43 -11.73 2.89
N SER A 100 -1.74 -12.72 3.44
CA SER A 100 -0.89 -12.52 4.63
C SER A 100 0.38 -11.75 4.28
N ILE A 101 1.04 -11.16 5.27
CA ILE A 101 2.31 -10.45 5.06
C ILE A 101 3.38 -11.37 4.44
N SER A 102 3.43 -12.64 4.85
CA SER A 102 4.34 -13.64 4.29
C SER A 102 4.05 -13.92 2.82
N GLN A 103 2.78 -13.95 2.42
CA GLN A 103 2.39 -14.11 1.01
C GLN A 103 2.77 -12.88 0.18
N VAL A 104 2.56 -11.66 0.71
CA VAL A 104 2.97 -10.41 0.05
C VAL A 104 4.49 -10.40 -0.15
N PHE A 105 5.24 -10.67 0.90
CA PHE A 105 6.70 -10.72 0.87
C PHE A 105 7.23 -11.75 -0.13
N SER A 106 6.73 -12.99 -0.08
CA SER A 106 7.15 -14.04 -1.00
C SER A 106 6.93 -13.64 -2.46
N LYS A 107 5.81 -12.98 -2.77
CA LYS A 107 5.54 -12.45 -4.11
C LYS A 107 6.49 -11.31 -4.48
N LEU A 108 6.72 -10.35 -3.58
CA LEU A 108 7.67 -9.25 -3.80
C LEU A 108 9.09 -9.76 -4.06
N VAL A 109 9.57 -10.74 -3.30
CA VAL A 109 10.89 -11.34 -3.50
C VAL A 109 10.99 -12.02 -4.87
N LYS A 110 9.98 -12.80 -5.26
CA LYS A 110 9.93 -13.44 -6.59
C LYS A 110 9.96 -12.41 -7.70
N LEU A 111 9.20 -11.31 -7.57
CA LEU A 111 9.19 -10.22 -8.54
C LEU A 111 10.54 -9.50 -8.62
N GLY A 112 11.13 -9.16 -7.47
CA GLY A 112 12.44 -8.52 -7.40
C GLY A 112 13.54 -9.38 -8.04
N ARG A 113 13.50 -10.70 -7.82
CA ARG A 113 14.42 -11.65 -8.47
C ARG A 113 14.21 -11.73 -9.98
N ALA A 114 12.97 -11.79 -10.45
CA ALA A 114 12.64 -11.80 -11.88
C ALA A 114 13.10 -10.50 -12.57
N MET A 115 13.07 -9.38 -11.85
CA MET A 115 13.60 -8.09 -12.31
C MET A 115 15.12 -7.95 -12.12
N SER A 116 15.83 -9.00 -11.68
CA SER A 116 17.28 -9.00 -11.42
C SER A 116 17.74 -7.93 -10.42
N ILE A 117 16.90 -7.60 -9.43
CA ILE A 117 17.26 -6.68 -8.35
C ILE A 117 18.17 -7.40 -7.35
N GLN A 118 19.43 -6.98 -7.27
CA GLN A 118 20.47 -7.61 -6.43
C GLN A 118 20.06 -7.79 -4.96
N ASP A 119 19.41 -6.78 -4.35
CA ASP A 119 18.98 -6.85 -2.94
C ASP A 119 18.02 -8.01 -2.63
N PHE A 120 17.31 -8.55 -3.63
CA PHE A 120 16.37 -9.66 -3.45
C PHE A 120 16.98 -11.04 -3.70
N GLN A 121 18.22 -11.10 -4.22
CA GLN A 121 18.89 -12.37 -4.51
C GLN A 121 19.37 -13.05 -3.22
N ASP A 122 19.82 -12.26 -2.24
CA ASP A 122 20.38 -12.76 -0.99
C ASP A 122 19.34 -12.99 0.10
N ILE A 123 18.09 -12.57 -0.13
CA ILE A 123 16.97 -12.78 0.81
C ILE A 123 16.59 -14.26 0.78
N LYS A 124 16.72 -14.96 1.91
CA LYS A 124 16.18 -16.31 2.06
C LYS A 124 14.67 -16.24 2.32
N CYS A 125 13.90 -17.07 1.61
CA CYS A 125 12.44 -17.12 1.78
C CYS A 125 12.00 -18.06 2.91
N GLU A 126 12.96 -18.63 3.66
CA GLU A 126 12.74 -19.71 4.64
C GLU A 126 12.74 -19.23 6.10
N ASP A 127 12.92 -17.93 6.35
CA ASP A 127 12.92 -17.42 7.72
C ASP A 127 11.49 -17.10 8.18
N ASP A 128 10.90 -18.01 8.97
CA ASP A 128 9.67 -17.79 9.74
C ASP A 128 9.80 -16.61 10.74
N ASP A 129 11.03 -16.16 11.01
CA ASP A 129 11.35 -14.95 11.78
C ASP A 129 11.64 -13.75 10.85
N MET A 130 10.60 -13.31 10.14
CA MET A 130 10.66 -12.02 9.44
C MET A 130 10.60 -10.86 10.44
N GLN A 131 11.77 -10.33 10.81
CA GLN A 131 11.85 -9.03 11.45
C GLN A 131 11.34 -7.96 10.47
N GLY A 132 10.30 -7.20 10.85
CA GLY A 132 9.69 -6.16 10.02
C GLY A 132 10.66 -5.13 9.41
N ILE A 133 11.90 -5.05 9.91
CA ILE A 133 12.98 -4.24 9.34
C ILE A 133 13.32 -4.66 7.89
N ASN A 134 13.29 -5.96 7.58
CA ASN A 134 13.67 -6.45 6.25
C ASN A 134 12.63 -6.14 5.18
N ILE A 135 11.34 -6.07 5.53
CA ILE A 135 10.29 -5.72 4.57
C ILE A 135 10.27 -4.22 4.27
N TYR A 136 10.44 -3.39 5.30
CA TYR A 136 10.54 -1.93 5.13
C TYR A 136 11.81 -1.57 4.35
N LEU A 137 12.95 -2.21 4.59
CA LEU A 137 14.16 -2.00 3.79
C LEU A 137 14.03 -2.51 2.35
N ALA A 138 13.36 -3.64 2.12
CA ALA A 138 13.11 -4.15 0.77
C ALA A 138 12.18 -3.22 -0.03
N ILE A 139 11.12 -2.70 0.61
CA ILE A 139 10.21 -1.72 0.02
C ILE A 139 10.93 -0.39 -0.21
N LEU A 140 11.68 0.12 0.78
CA LEU A 140 12.43 1.38 0.68
C LEU A 140 13.51 1.35 -0.41
N LYS A 141 14.21 0.23 -0.57
CA LYS A 141 15.24 0.06 -1.60
C LYS A 141 14.64 -0.16 -2.99
N PHE A 142 13.48 -0.82 -3.09
CA PHE A 142 12.71 -0.90 -4.35
C PHE A 142 12.34 0.51 -4.85
N ILE A 143 12.06 1.44 -3.94
CA ILE A 143 11.75 2.85 -4.25
C ILE A 143 13.01 3.63 -4.66
N LEU A 144 14.13 3.47 -3.95
CA LEU A 144 15.34 4.28 -4.18
C LEU A 144 16.01 4.01 -5.54
N LYS A 145 15.83 2.82 -6.13
CA LYS A 145 16.40 2.48 -7.45
C LYS A 145 15.63 3.06 -8.65
N LYS A 146 14.56 3.83 -8.43
CA LYS A 146 13.83 4.54 -9.50
C LYS A 146 13.71 6.06 -9.31
N ILE A 147 14.26 6.61 -8.22
CA ILE A 147 14.32 8.07 -7.99
C ILE A 147 15.71 8.65 -8.37
N TYR A 148 16.69 7.81 -8.69
CA TYR A 148 17.99 8.20 -9.26
C TYR A 148 18.41 7.27 -10.39
#